data_AF-A0A5J4PCV6-F1
#
_entry.id   AF-A0A5J4PCV6-F1
#
_cell.length_a   1.000
_cell.length_b   1.000
_cell.length_c   1.000
_cell.angle_alpha   90.00
_cell.angle_beta   90.00
_cell.angle_gamma   90.00
#
_symmetry.space_group_name_H-M   'P 1'
#
loop_
_entity.id
_entity.type
_entity.pdbx_description
1 polymer ?
#
loop_
_entity_poly.entity_id
_entity_poly.type
_entity_poly.pdbx_seq_one_letter_code
_entity_poly.pdbx_strand_id
1 'polypeptide(L)' 'MAFVQKHTPDRFFLEGDRRVSIRDVIFREMVCNLLIHREYSVNYHASLTIYKETVVTQNWSIPYTMGRITPE' A
#
# COMPACT_ATOMS: atom_id res chain seq x y z
N MET A 1 5.51 -4.55 10.17
CA MET A 1 4.26 -5.26 9.83
C MET A 1 3.35 -5.59 11.01
N ALA A 2 3.81 -5.50 12.27
CA ALA A 2 2.99 -5.85 13.44
C ALA A 2 1.58 -5.21 13.50
N PHE A 3 1.42 -3.94 13.09
CA PHE A 3 0.10 -3.28 13.04
C PHE A 3 -0.87 -4.00 12.09
N VAL A 4 -0.47 -4.22 10.84
CA VAL A 4 -1.28 -4.94 9.84
C VAL A 4 -1.58 -6.36 10.32
N GLN A 5 -0.57 -7.06 10.85
CA GLN A 5 -0.72 -8.42 11.33
C GLN A 5 -1.74 -8.55 12.47
N LYS A 6 -1.79 -7.54 13.36
CA LYS A 6 -2.74 -7.47 14.47
C LYS A 6 -4.18 -7.18 14.00
N HIS A 7 -4.34 -6.39 12.94
CA HIS A 7 -5.63 -5.83 12.55
C HIS A 7 -6.25 -6.46 11.29
N THR A 8 -5.57 -7.42 10.66
CA THR A 8 -6.11 -8.13 9.48
C THR A 8 -5.80 -9.62 9.54
N PRO A 9 -6.72 -10.49 9.04
CA PRO A 9 -6.52 -11.93 9.06
C PRO A 9 -5.40 -12.37 8.10
N ASP A 10 -4.71 -13.46 8.44
CA ASP A 10 -3.76 -14.12 7.54
C ASP A 10 -4.37 -15.44 7.04
N ARG A 11 -4.65 -15.53 5.74
CA ARG A 11 -5.08 -16.79 5.14
C ARG A 11 -3.87 -17.65 4.84
N PHE A 12 -3.98 -18.94 5.15
CA PHE A 12 -2.94 -19.90 4.76
C PHE A 12 -2.82 -19.95 3.24
N PHE A 13 -1.60 -19.83 2.75
CA PHE A 13 -1.29 -19.92 1.33
C PHE A 13 0.10 -20.52 1.13
N LEU A 14 0.24 -21.32 0.08
CA LEU A 14 1.49 -21.92 -0.36
C LEU A 14 1.85 -21.39 -1.74
N GLU A 15 3.10 -20.97 -1.89
CA GLU A 15 3.71 -20.69 -3.18
C GLU A 15 4.70 -21.82 -3.46
N GLY A 16 4.29 -22.78 -4.29
CA GLY A 16 5.00 -24.07 -4.41
C GLY A 16 4.91 -24.88 -3.12
N ASP A 17 6.05 -25.15 -2.51
CA ASP A 17 6.22 -25.85 -1.24
C ASP A 17 6.39 -24.91 -0.03
N ARG A 18 6.49 -23.60 -0.26
CA ARG A 18 6.74 -22.61 0.79
C ARG A 18 5.46 -21.94 1.24
N ARG A 19 5.24 -21.88 2.56
CA ARG A 19 4.20 -21.03 3.15
C ARG A 19 4.56 -19.55 3.00
N VAL A 20 3.63 -18.78 2.44
CA VAL A 20 3.76 -17.32 2.28
C VAL A 20 2.51 -16.65 2.84
N SER A 21 2.70 -15.57 3.60
CA SER A 21 1.59 -14.69 3.97
C SER A 21 1.30 -13.71 2.84
N ILE A 22 0.23 -13.96 2.07
CA ILE A 22 -0.20 -13.04 1.02
C ILE A 22 -0.45 -11.64 1.60
N ARG A 23 -1.03 -11.57 2.80
CA ARG A 23 -1.25 -10.32 3.52
C ARG A 23 0.07 -9.54 3.64
N ASP A 24 1.10 -10.16 4.21
CA ASP A 24 2.35 -9.44 4.45
C ASP A 24 3.03 -9.00 3.13
N VAL A 25 2.89 -9.77 2.05
CA VAL A 25 3.37 -9.38 0.71
C VAL A 25 2.60 -8.18 0.19
N ILE A 26 1.27 -8.24 0.14
CA ILE A 26 0.42 -7.14 -0.37
C ILE A 26 0.68 -5.85 0.42
N PHE A 27 0.67 -5.92 1.75
CA PHE A 27 0.83 -4.72 2.58
C PHE A 27 2.26 -4.18 2.55
N ARG A 28 3.28 -5.03 2.37
CA ARG A 28 4.64 -4.55 2.15
C ARG A 28 4.72 -3.73 0.87
N GLU A 29 4.24 -4.26 -0.25
CA GLU A 29 4.26 -3.53 -1.53
C GLU A 29 3.41 -2.25 -1.46
N MET A 30 2.22 -2.32 -0.86
CA MET A 30 1.36 -1.15 -0.68
C MET A 30 2.03 -0.06 0.17
N VAL A 31 2.67 -0.41 1.30
CA VAL A 31 3.37 0.55 2.15
C VAL A 31 4.62 1.09 1.45
N CYS A 32 5.35 0.26 0.72
CA CYS A 32 6.48 0.71 -0.11
C CYS A 32 6.03 1.74 -1.14
N ASN A 33 4.96 1.47 -1.89
CA ASN A 33 4.41 2.42 -2.86
C ASN A 33 3.94 3.71 -2.19
N LEU A 34 3.27 3.60 -1.05
CA LEU A 34 2.81 4.77 -0.28
C LEU A 34 3.97 5.68 0.13
N LEU A 35 5.10 5.10 0.57
CA LEU A 35 6.27 5.87 1.03
C LEU A 35 7.13 6.38 -0.13
N ILE A 36 7.39 5.55 -1.14
CA ILE A 36 8.23 5.94 -2.30
C ILE A 36 7.60 7.10 -3.06
N HIS A 37 6.28 7.09 -3.22
CA HIS A 37 5.54 8.13 -3.91
C HIS A 37 5.01 9.22 -2.99
N ARG A 38 5.45 9.28 -1.73
CA ARG A 38 5.08 10.36 -0.81
C ARG A 38 5.73 11.66 -1.23
N GLU A 39 4.92 12.72 -1.28
CA GLU A 39 5.44 14.08 -1.42
C GLU A 39 6.01 14.56 -0.07
N TYR A 40 7.33 14.43 0.10
CA TYR A 40 8.02 14.80 1.35
C TYR A 40 8.20 16.32 1.52
N SER A 41 7.99 17.11 0.47
CA SER A 41 8.07 18.58 0.53
C SER A 41 6.85 19.23 1.21
N VAL A 42 5.76 18.48 1.41
CA VAL A 42 4.52 18.96 2.01
C VAL A 42 4.34 18.32 3.39
N ASN A 43 3.85 19.08 4.37
CA ASN A 43 3.57 18.59 5.72
C ASN A 43 2.26 17.77 5.81
N TYR A 44 1.92 17.03 4.76
CA TYR A 44 0.78 16.12 4.78
C TYR A 44 1.25 14.73 5.22
N HIS A 45 0.51 14.13 6.14
CA HIS A 45 0.82 12.80 6.65
C HIS A 45 0.23 11.73 5.73
N ALA A 46 1.07 10.82 5.25
CA ALA A 46 0.56 9.60 4.61
C ALA A 46 -0.15 8.74 5.65
N SER A 47 -1.32 8.21 5.32
CA SER A 47 -2.15 7.42 6.23
C SER A 47 -2.50 6.05 5.65
N LEU A 48 -2.68 5.07 6.52
CA LEU A 48 -3.18 3.74 6.22
C LEU A 48 -4.25 3.42 7.27
N THR A 49 -5.50 3.37 6.84
CA THR A 49 -6.66 3.12 7.70
C THR A 49 -7.28 1.79 7.34
N ILE A 50 -7.41 0.90 8.33
CA ILE A 50 -8.01 -0.42 8.19
C ILE A 50 -9.45 -0.33 8.71
N TYR A 51 -10.41 -0.40 7.81
CA TYR A 51 -11.83 -0.53 8.13
C TYR A 51 -12.21 -2.01 8.18
N LYS A 52 -13.46 -2.30 8.56
CA LYS A 52 -13.97 -3.66 8.69
C LYS A 52 -13.85 -4.48 7.39
N GLU A 53 -14.07 -3.84 6.24
CA GLU A 53 -14.16 -4.53 4.94
C GLU A 53 -13.14 -4.02 3.91
N THR A 54 -12.42 -2.94 4.23
CA THR A 54 -11.51 -2.30 3.28
C THR A 54 -10.31 -1.68 3.98
N VAL A 55 -9.24 -1.50 3.23
CA VAL A 55 -8.08 -0.73 3.65
C VAL A 55 -7.93 0.44 2.70
N VAL A 56 -7.85 1.64 3.27
CA VAL A 56 -7.68 2.87 2.52
C VAL A 56 -6.32 3.45 2.88
N THR A 57 -5.55 3.80 1.85
CA THR A 57 -4.33 4.60 2.01
C THR A 57 -4.58 5.98 1.44
N GLN A 58 -4.05 7.00 2.11
CA GLN A 58 -4.10 8.37 1.62
C GLN A 58 -2.70 8.93 1.56
N ASN A 59 -2.38 9.56 0.44
CA ASN A 59 -1.10 10.19 0.20
C ASN A 59 -1.33 11.52 -0.51
N TRP A 60 -0.53 12.52 -0.17
CA TRP A 60 -0.48 13.73 -0.97
C TRP A 60 0.45 13.48 -2.16
N SER A 61 -0.08 13.69 -3.35
CA SER A 61 0.69 13.57 -4.59
C SER A 61 0.26 14.71 -5.52
N ILE A 62 1.16 15.67 -5.74
CA ILE A 62 0.98 16.67 -6.79
C ILE A 62 1.82 16.19 -7.98
N PRO A 63 1.21 15.72 -9.07
CA PRO A 63 1.96 15.38 -10.27
C PRO A 63 2.52 16.66 -10.90
N TYR A 64 3.83 16.89 -10.78
CA TYR A 64 4.50 18.04 -11.39
C TYR A 64 4.63 17.91 -12.91
N THR A 65 4.57 16.69 -13.43
CA THR A 65 4.67 16.39 -14.86
C THR A 65 3.33 15.86 -15.37
N MET A 66 2.65 16.62 -16.22
CA MET A 66 1.54 16.10 -17.04
C MET A 66 2.09 15.73 -18.41
N GLY A 67 2.12 14.43 -18.71
CA GLY A 67 2.29 13.95 -20.09
C GLY A 67 0.98 14.06 -20.86
N ARG A 68 1.04 14.22 -22.19
CA ARG A 68 -0.14 14.06 -23.03
C ARG A 68 -0.58 12.60 -23.00
N ILE A 69 -1.75 12.32 -22.42
CA ILE A 69 -2.43 11.04 -22.62
C ILE A 69 -2.97 11.08 -24.05
N THR A 70 -2.24 10.46 -24.98
CA THR A 70 -2.69 10.30 -26.37
C THR A 70 -3.30 8.91 -26.49
N PRO A 71 -4.51 8.76 -27.05
CA PRO A 71 -5.18 7.47 -27.20
C PRO A 71 -4.62 6.61 -28.36
N GLU A 72 -3.40 6.90 -28.82
CA GLU A 72 -2.72 6.20 -29.92
C GLU A 72 -2.07 4.90 -29.44
#